data_AF-A0A3M8FTN4-F1
#
_entry.id   AF-A0A3M8FTN4-F1
#
_cell.length_a   1.000
_cell.length_b   1.000
_cell.length_c   1.000
_cell.angle_alpha   90.00
_cell.angle_beta   90.00
_cell.angle_gamma   90.00
#
_symmetry.space_group_name_H-M   'P 1'
#
loop_
_entity.id
_entity.type
_entity.pdbx_description
1 polymer ?
#
loop_
_entity_poly.entity_id
_entity_poly.type
_entity_poly.pdbx_seq_one_letter_code
_entity_poly.pdbx_strand_id
1 'polypeptide(L)'
;MRAAESVREGSRMTGIESNDSQNLVALVDEQLKLYKQLDALSMRQHEFVESEDTDGLLKVLGQRQELIKSITDSATRMAPYRARWDDHVRELKEPLRDRLRKGLDNLSAVMQAIAERDESDRVAMETRRDAVKGQLGGVKRGTAAVSAYGGTAQTRGPRYQDRKA
;
A
#
# COMPACT_ATOMS: atom_id res chain seq x y z
N MET A 1 79.19 -1.63 1.50
CA MET A 1 78.49 -2.12 0.29
C MET A 1 77.08 -2.52 0.73
N ARG A 2 76.09 -1.68 0.40
CA ARG A 2 74.59 -1.80 0.49
C ARG A 2 73.98 -2.44 1.77
N ALA A 3 73.40 -1.67 2.71
CA ALA A 3 72.07 -1.01 2.66
C ALA A 3 70.94 -2.04 2.38
N ALA A 4 70.20 -2.46 3.41
CA ALA A 4 69.02 -1.83 4.00
C ALA A 4 67.72 -2.32 3.35
N GLU A 5 66.78 -2.74 4.22
CA GLU A 5 65.31 -2.75 4.07
C GLU A 5 64.71 -3.02 2.68
N SER A 6 64.00 -4.16 2.56
CA SER A 6 62.60 -4.10 2.13
C SER A 6 61.84 -5.37 2.56
N VAL A 7 61.49 -5.41 3.85
CA VAL A 7 60.20 -5.97 4.25
C VAL A 7 59.20 -4.85 4.01
N ARG A 8 58.37 -4.96 2.96
CA ARG A 8 57.01 -4.40 2.80
C ARG A 8 56.66 -4.27 1.31
N GLU A 9 55.88 -5.22 0.83
CA GLU A 9 54.73 -4.92 -0.03
C GLU A 9 53.69 -6.03 0.15
N GLY A 10 53.17 -6.09 1.37
CA GLY A 10 51.83 -6.58 1.57
C GLY A 10 50.83 -5.60 0.96
N SER A 11 49.70 -6.14 0.52
CA SER A 11 48.43 -5.43 0.42
C SER A 11 48.41 -4.18 -0.45
N ARG A 12 48.02 -4.35 -1.72
CA ARG A 12 47.07 -3.47 -2.43
C ARG A 12 46.64 -4.05 -3.79
N MET A 13 46.16 -5.30 -3.82
CA MET A 13 45.03 -5.57 -4.71
C MET A 13 43.78 -5.04 -4.01
N THR A 14 43.61 -3.72 -4.07
CA THR A 14 42.30 -3.10 -3.91
C THR A 14 41.41 -3.76 -4.95
N GLY A 15 40.67 -4.79 -4.54
CA GLY A 15 39.63 -5.40 -5.35
C GLY A 15 38.71 -4.28 -5.80
N ILE A 16 38.82 -3.92 -7.08
CA ILE A 16 37.92 -2.98 -7.73
C ILE A 16 36.56 -3.68 -7.65
N GLU A 17 35.70 -3.17 -6.77
CA GLU A 17 34.30 -3.61 -6.76
C GLU A 17 33.73 -3.29 -8.14
N SER A 18 33.08 -4.28 -8.76
CA SER A 18 32.41 -4.02 -10.03
C SER A 18 31.35 -2.93 -9.82
N ASN A 19 31.30 -1.99 -10.75
CA ASN A 19 30.31 -0.90 -10.76
C ASN A 19 28.88 -1.46 -10.68
N ASP A 20 28.65 -2.65 -11.26
CA ASP A 20 27.37 -3.35 -11.24
C ASP A 20 26.93 -3.75 -9.82
N SER A 21 27.87 -4.18 -8.98
CA SER A 21 27.58 -4.61 -7.61
C SER A 21 27.28 -3.41 -6.71
N GLN A 22 27.94 -2.27 -6.93
CA GLN A 22 27.59 -1.02 -6.23
C GLN A 22 26.22 -0.49 -6.68
N ASN A 23 25.89 -0.60 -7.97
CA ASN A 23 24.59 -0.24 -8.52
C ASN A 23 23.46 -1.08 -7.91
N LEU A 24 23.68 -2.38 -7.66
CA LEU A 24 22.70 -3.24 -6.99
C LEU A 24 22.37 -2.73 -5.58
N VAL A 25 23.37 -2.39 -4.78
CA VAL A 25 23.15 -1.87 -3.41
C VAL A 25 22.39 -0.55 -3.47
N ALA A 26 22.76 0.34 -4.39
CA ALA A 26 22.06 1.60 -4.59
C ALA A 26 20.59 1.42 -4.98
N LEU A 27 20.28 0.43 -5.83
CA LEU A 27 18.90 0.09 -6.21
C LEU A 27 18.07 -0.42 -5.03
N VAL A 28 18.66 -1.25 -4.16
CA VAL A 28 17.95 -1.72 -2.95
C VAL A 28 17.71 -0.56 -1.98
N ASP A 29 18.66 0.35 -1.81
CA ASP A 29 18.47 1.55 -1.00
C ASP A 29 17.39 2.48 -1.56
N GLU A 30 17.35 2.63 -2.90
CA GLU A 30 16.31 3.37 -3.61
C GLU A 30 14.93 2.75 -3.36
N GLN A 31 14.80 1.44 -3.52
CA GLN A 31 13.54 0.73 -3.21
C GLN A 31 13.14 0.91 -1.75
N LEU A 32 14.07 0.76 -0.81
CA LEU A 32 13.76 0.95 0.62
C LEU A 32 13.24 2.36 0.90
N LYS A 33 13.82 3.38 0.25
CA LYS A 33 13.32 4.77 0.38
C LYS A 33 11.90 4.91 -0.16
N LEU A 34 11.61 4.35 -1.34
CA LEU A 34 10.28 4.39 -1.93
C LEU A 34 9.25 3.66 -1.06
N TYR A 35 9.58 2.49 -0.51
CA TYR A 35 8.68 1.76 0.38
C TYR A 35 8.46 2.47 1.72
N LYS A 36 9.47 3.15 2.28
CA LYS A 36 9.29 4.01 3.47
C LYS A 36 8.35 5.19 3.20
N GLN A 37 8.42 5.78 2.01
CA GLN A 37 7.46 6.80 1.61
C GLN A 37 6.05 6.22 1.48
N LEU A 38 5.94 4.98 0.98
CA LEU A 38 4.65 4.29 0.83
C LEU A 38 4.05 3.95 2.18
N ASP A 39 4.88 3.54 3.15
CA ASP A 39 4.47 3.30 4.53
C ASP A 39 3.92 4.57 5.20
N ALA A 40 4.60 5.70 5.05
CA ALA A 40 4.10 6.97 5.56
C ALA A 40 2.73 7.35 4.95
N LEU A 41 2.53 7.09 3.66
CA LEU A 41 1.23 7.29 3.01
C LEU A 41 0.17 6.28 3.49
N SER A 42 0.55 5.03 3.75
CA SER A 42 -0.33 4.00 4.32
C SER A 42 -0.78 4.38 5.74
N MET A 43 0.11 4.92 6.58
CA MET A 43 -0.26 5.47 7.89
C MET A 43 -1.28 6.60 7.77
N ARG A 44 -1.05 7.53 6.83
CA ARG A 44 -1.96 8.66 6.60
C ARG A 44 -3.30 8.23 6.02
N GLN A 45 -3.31 7.20 5.17
CA GLN A 45 -4.54 6.57 4.68
C GLN A 45 -5.35 6.01 5.82
N HIS A 46 -4.72 5.28 6.74
CA HIS A 46 -5.37 4.74 7.92
C HIS A 46 -6.01 5.85 8.77
N GLU A 47 -5.32 6.96 9.00
CA GLU A 47 -5.88 8.14 9.69
C GLU A 47 -7.13 8.71 8.98
N PHE A 48 -7.12 8.78 7.65
CA PHE A 48 -8.28 9.25 6.88
C PHE A 48 -9.43 8.24 6.86
N VAL A 49 -9.12 6.95 6.87
CA VAL A 49 -10.13 5.90 7.08
C VAL A 49 -10.74 6.09 8.47
N GLU A 50 -9.97 6.12 9.55
CA GLU A 50 -10.50 6.28 10.91
C GLU A 50 -11.31 7.57 11.12
N SER A 51 -10.92 8.67 10.48
CA SER A 51 -11.64 9.96 10.58
C SER A 51 -12.77 10.14 9.56
N GLU A 52 -13.02 9.16 8.69
CA GLU A 52 -14.01 9.21 7.60
C GLU A 52 -13.80 10.39 6.60
N ASP A 53 -12.59 10.92 6.51
CA ASP A 53 -12.22 11.97 5.56
C ASP A 53 -12.01 11.39 4.16
N THR A 54 -13.08 11.36 3.38
CA THR A 54 -13.07 10.82 2.01
C THR A 54 -12.21 11.65 1.06
N ASP A 55 -12.15 12.98 1.23
CA ASP A 55 -11.35 13.85 0.38
C ASP A 55 -9.85 13.67 0.65
N GLY A 56 -9.49 13.55 1.93
CA GLY A 56 -8.13 13.18 2.36
C GLY A 56 -7.72 11.81 1.82
N LEU A 57 -8.62 10.84 1.91
CA LEU A 57 -8.40 9.48 1.39
C LEU A 57 -8.16 9.48 -0.13
N LEU A 58 -8.95 10.20 -0.91
CA LEU A 58 -8.74 10.27 -2.38
C LEU A 58 -7.39 10.91 -2.74
N LYS A 59 -6.98 11.95 -2.01
CA LYS A 59 -5.66 12.60 -2.23
C LYS A 59 -4.51 11.65 -1.94
N VAL A 60 -4.55 10.91 -0.82
CA VAL A 60 -3.47 10.00 -0.46
C VAL A 60 -3.39 8.82 -1.43
N LEU A 61 -4.52 8.31 -1.92
CA LEU A 61 -4.54 7.26 -2.94
C LEU A 61 -3.88 7.69 -4.25
N GLY A 62 -4.10 8.93 -4.69
CA GLY A 62 -3.41 9.49 -5.85
C GLY A 62 -1.89 9.57 -5.67
N GLN A 63 -1.42 10.00 -4.49
CA GLN A 63 0.01 10.03 -4.17
C GLN A 63 0.63 8.63 -4.14
N ARG A 64 -0.10 7.64 -3.61
CA ARG A 64 0.34 6.24 -3.59
C ARG A 64 0.48 5.67 -5.01
N GLN A 65 -0.40 6.04 -5.94
CA GLN A 65 -0.33 5.58 -7.32
C GLN A 65 0.97 6.02 -8.01
N GLU A 66 1.38 7.28 -7.85
CA GLU A 66 2.64 7.79 -8.40
C GLU A 66 3.86 7.09 -7.78
N LEU A 67 3.78 6.77 -6.49
CA LEU A 67 4.86 6.07 -5.80
C LEU A 67 4.96 4.60 -6.23
N ILE A 68 3.83 3.91 -6.42
CA ILE A 68 3.78 2.54 -6.95
C ILE A 68 4.38 2.48 -8.35
N LYS A 69 4.14 3.49 -9.19
CA LYS A 69 4.79 3.60 -10.50
C LYS A 69 6.31 3.68 -10.35
N SER A 70 6.81 4.53 -9.46
CA SER A 70 8.25 4.66 -9.17
C SER A 70 8.86 3.35 -8.64
N ILE A 71 8.13 2.63 -7.78
CA ILE A 71 8.54 1.29 -7.28
C ILE A 71 8.62 0.29 -8.44
N THR A 72 7.64 0.30 -9.34
CA THR A 72 7.59 -0.59 -10.51
C THR A 72 8.76 -0.33 -11.47
N ASP A 73 9.08 0.94 -11.71
CA ASP A 73 10.22 1.35 -12.53
C ASP A 73 11.56 0.90 -11.90
N SER A 74 11.70 1.06 -10.58
CA SER A 74 12.87 0.57 -9.83
C SER A 74 12.99 -0.96 -9.87
N ALA A 75 11.87 -1.68 -9.69
CA ALA A 75 11.84 -3.13 -9.79
C ALA A 75 12.24 -3.64 -11.18
N THR A 76 11.87 -2.91 -12.25
CA THR A 76 12.29 -3.19 -13.63
C THR A 76 13.81 -3.02 -13.78
N ARG A 77 14.39 -1.96 -13.21
CA ARG A 77 15.85 -1.75 -13.17
C ARG A 77 16.58 -2.82 -12.36
N MET A 78 15.91 -3.44 -11.38
CA MET A 78 16.46 -4.58 -10.64
C MET A 78 16.40 -5.91 -11.38
N ALA A 79 15.59 -6.04 -12.43
CA ALA A 79 15.39 -7.31 -13.13
C ALA A 79 16.69 -7.97 -13.64
N PRO A 80 17.67 -7.24 -14.21
CA PRO A 80 18.93 -7.84 -14.66
C PRO A 80 19.73 -8.50 -13.52
N TYR A 81 19.68 -7.92 -12.32
CA TYR A 81 20.39 -8.45 -11.15
C TYR A 81 19.72 -9.68 -10.55
N ARG A 82 18.39 -9.81 -10.67
CA ARG A 82 17.65 -10.97 -10.16
C ARG A 82 18.06 -12.26 -10.85
N ALA A 83 18.33 -12.21 -12.16
CA ALA A 83 18.73 -13.39 -12.93
C ALA A 83 20.11 -13.95 -12.50
N ARG A 84 20.98 -13.10 -11.95
CA ARG A 84 22.35 -13.44 -11.53
C ARG A 84 22.63 -13.05 -10.08
N TRP A 85 21.61 -13.18 -9.24
CA TRP A 85 21.64 -12.66 -7.87
C TRP A 85 22.86 -13.15 -7.07
N ASP A 86 23.09 -14.46 -7.08
CA ASP A 86 24.17 -15.07 -6.31
C ASP A 86 25.56 -14.63 -6.78
N ASP A 87 25.75 -14.38 -8.08
CA ASP A 87 27.01 -13.89 -8.63
C ASP A 87 27.29 -12.48 -8.08
N HIS A 88 26.29 -11.59 -8.18
CA HIS A 88 26.42 -10.22 -7.69
C HIS A 88 26.67 -10.17 -6.19
N VAL A 89 25.98 -10.98 -5.38
CA VAL A 89 26.18 -11.02 -3.93
C VAL A 89 27.54 -11.59 -3.53
N ARG A 90 28.06 -12.58 -4.27
CA ARG A 90 29.40 -13.13 -4.04
C ARG A 90 30.49 -12.13 -4.35
N GLU A 91 30.32 -11.32 -5.39
CA GLU A 91 31.26 -10.25 -5.78
C GLU A 91 31.28 -9.07 -4.79
N LEU A 92 30.23 -8.89 -3.98
CA LEU A 92 30.20 -7.85 -2.96
C LEU A 92 31.17 -8.15 -1.82
N LYS A 93 31.92 -7.12 -1.43
CA LYS A 93 32.69 -7.14 -0.17
C LYS A 93 31.77 -7.06 1.03
N GLU A 94 32.27 -7.54 2.17
CA GLU A 94 31.49 -7.71 3.39
C GLU A 94 30.70 -6.47 3.84
N PRO A 95 31.24 -5.23 3.81
CA PRO A 95 30.47 -4.04 4.20
C PRO A 95 29.24 -3.79 3.30
N LEU A 96 29.37 -4.02 1.99
CA LEU A 96 28.28 -3.82 1.04
C LEU A 96 27.29 -4.99 1.06
N ARG A 97 27.77 -6.21 1.29
CA ARG A 97 26.93 -7.40 1.46
C ARG A 97 26.04 -7.27 2.69
N ASP A 98 26.60 -6.82 3.81
CA ASP A 98 25.83 -6.56 5.04
C ASP A 98 24.79 -5.45 4.83
N ARG A 99 25.16 -4.36 4.16
CA ARG A 99 24.22 -3.29 3.79
C ARG A 99 23.10 -3.80 2.89
N LEU A 100 23.41 -4.59 1.87
CA LEU A 100 22.42 -5.19 0.98
C LEU A 100 21.44 -6.07 1.76
N ARG A 101 21.97 -6.96 2.61
CA ARG A 101 21.15 -7.85 3.45
C ARG A 101 20.22 -7.07 4.36
N LYS A 102 20.75 -6.10 5.12
CA LYS A 102 19.94 -5.21 5.97
C LYS A 102 18.90 -4.44 5.17
N GLY A 103 19.24 -3.98 3.97
CA GLY A 103 18.32 -3.31 3.05
C GLY A 103 17.13 -4.19 2.69
N LEU A 104 17.38 -5.45 2.32
CA LEU A 104 16.35 -6.43 1.97
C LEU A 104 15.49 -6.84 3.17
N ASP A 105 16.10 -7.07 4.34
CA ASP A 105 15.39 -7.40 5.57
C ASP A 105 14.43 -6.25 5.95
N ASN A 106 14.91 -5.00 5.89
CA ASN A 106 14.09 -3.82 6.12
C ASN A 106 12.98 -3.67 5.07
N LEU A 107 13.28 -3.94 3.80
CA LEU A 107 12.29 -3.87 2.72
C LEU A 107 11.14 -4.85 2.98
N SER A 108 11.47 -6.09 3.34
CA SER A 108 10.48 -7.12 3.68
C SER A 108 9.60 -6.70 4.87
N ALA A 109 10.21 -6.16 5.94
CA ALA A 109 9.48 -5.72 7.12
C ALA A 109 8.51 -4.57 6.80
N VAL A 110 8.95 -3.57 6.01
CA VAL A 110 8.11 -2.45 5.61
C VAL A 110 6.96 -2.91 4.70
N MET A 111 7.23 -3.80 3.75
CA MET A 111 6.20 -4.37 2.88
C MET A 111 5.10 -5.09 3.66
N GLN A 112 5.49 -5.88 4.66
CA GLN A 112 4.54 -6.58 5.51
C GLN A 112 3.67 -5.61 6.31
N ALA A 113 4.27 -4.60 6.94
CA ALA A 113 3.53 -3.60 7.71
C ALA A 113 2.51 -2.82 6.86
N ILE A 114 2.89 -2.45 5.62
CA ILE A 114 1.96 -1.80 4.67
C ILE A 114 0.79 -2.73 4.34
N ALA A 115 1.07 -4.00 4.01
CA ALA A 115 0.04 -4.95 3.62
C ALA A 115 -0.97 -5.21 4.75
N GLU A 116 -0.48 -5.38 5.98
CA GLU A 116 -1.34 -5.56 7.16
C GLU A 116 -2.24 -4.35 7.41
N ARG A 117 -1.71 -3.14 7.27
CA ARG A 117 -2.48 -1.89 7.45
C ARG A 117 -3.52 -1.70 6.35
N ASP A 118 -3.13 -1.91 5.10
CA ASP A 118 -4.03 -1.76 3.95
C ASP A 118 -5.20 -2.76 4.01
N GLU A 119 -4.94 -3.99 4.49
CA GLU A 119 -6.00 -4.99 4.70
C GLU A 119 -6.96 -4.57 5.82
N SER A 120 -6.43 -4.06 6.94
CA SER A 120 -7.25 -3.51 8.03
C SER A 120 -8.14 -2.36 7.54
N ASP A 121 -7.58 -1.42 6.79
CA ASP A 121 -8.32 -0.30 6.20
C ASP A 121 -9.43 -0.78 5.25
N ARG A 122 -9.13 -1.78 4.42
CA ARG A 122 -10.10 -2.39 3.51
C ARG A 122 -11.29 -2.97 4.28
N VAL A 123 -11.03 -3.75 5.32
CA VAL A 123 -12.06 -4.37 6.16
C VAL A 123 -12.92 -3.30 6.87
N ALA A 124 -12.29 -2.23 7.39
CA ALA A 124 -13.00 -1.13 8.04
C ALA A 124 -13.95 -0.43 7.06
N MET A 125 -13.47 -0.09 5.86
CA MET A 125 -14.30 0.55 4.83
C MET A 125 -15.46 -0.34 4.36
N GLU A 126 -15.23 -1.66 4.20
CA GLU A 126 -16.29 -2.61 3.84
C GLU A 126 -17.38 -2.71 4.90
N THR A 127 -16.98 -2.78 6.17
CA THR A 127 -17.90 -2.83 7.31
C THR A 127 -18.80 -1.59 7.35
N ARG A 128 -18.21 -0.40 7.16
CA ARG A 128 -18.98 0.86 7.14
C ARG A 128 -19.92 0.94 5.95
N ARG A 129 -19.46 0.55 4.75
CA ARG A 129 -20.31 0.46 3.55
C ARG A 129 -21.54 -0.40 3.81
N ASP A 130 -21.37 -1.55 4.45
CA ASP A 130 -22.47 -2.50 4.68
C ASP A 130 -23.43 -2.02 5.78
N ALA A 131 -22.93 -1.30 6.79
CA ALA A 131 -23.77 -0.61 7.76
C ALA A 131 -24.66 0.46 7.10
N VAL A 132 -24.10 1.29 6.21
CA VAL A 132 -24.85 2.30 5.45
C VAL A 132 -25.90 1.66 4.54
N LYS A 133 -25.56 0.57 3.85
CA LYS A 133 -26.55 -0.20 3.06
C LYS A 133 -27.69 -0.72 3.93
N GLY A 134 -27.39 -1.22 5.13
CA GLY A 134 -28.39 -1.68 6.11
C GLY A 134 -29.33 -0.55 6.53
N GLN A 135 -28.79 0.63 6.87
CA GLN A 135 -29.57 1.82 7.21
C GLN A 135 -30.47 2.27 6.06
N LEU A 136 -29.94 2.34 4.83
CA LEU A 136 -30.73 2.69 3.64
C LEU A 136 -31.85 1.68 3.36
N GLY A 137 -31.59 0.38 3.56
CA GLY A 137 -32.60 -0.67 3.45
C GLY A 137 -33.67 -0.61 4.56
N GLY A 138 -33.31 -0.12 5.74
CA GLY A 138 -34.24 0.13 6.85
C GLY A 138 -35.14 1.33 6.57
N VAL A 139 -34.59 2.45 6.08
CA VAL A 139 -35.35 3.65 5.71
C VAL A 139 -36.39 3.35 4.63
N LYS A 140 -36.01 2.58 3.59
CA LYS A 140 -36.95 2.15 2.52
C LYS A 140 -38.09 1.26 3.04
N ARG A 141 -37.84 0.42 4.06
CA ARG A 141 -38.89 -0.41 4.68
C ARG A 141 -39.79 0.42 5.61
N GLY A 142 -39.23 1.40 6.31
CA GLY A 142 -39.99 2.33 7.14
C GLY A 142 -40.98 3.17 6.33
N THR A 143 -40.58 3.70 5.17
CA THR A 143 -41.50 4.44 4.28
C THR A 143 -42.59 3.55 3.68
N ALA A 144 -42.28 2.29 3.35
CA ALA A 144 -43.29 1.32 2.90
C ALA A 144 -44.31 0.98 4.01
N ALA A 145 -43.85 0.84 5.26
CA ALA A 145 -44.73 0.59 6.41
C ALA A 145 -45.64 1.79 6.72
N VAL A 146 -45.12 3.02 6.67
CA VAL A 146 -45.92 4.24 6.85
C VAL A 146 -46.96 4.39 5.73
N SER A 147 -46.59 4.04 4.48
CA SER A 147 -47.55 4.05 3.35
C SER A 147 -48.63 2.97 3.48
N ALA A 148 -48.34 1.82 4.10
CA ALA A 148 -49.30 0.73 4.29
C ALA A 148 -50.35 1.05 5.38
N TYR A 149 -49.98 1.81 6.41
CA TYR A 149 -50.92 2.24 7.46
C TYR A 149 -51.63 3.57 7.16
N GLY A 150 -51.08 4.42 6.27
CA GLY A 150 -51.72 5.67 5.85
C GLY A 150 -52.75 5.56 4.73
N GLY A 151 -52.91 4.38 4.11
CA GLY A 151 -53.71 4.16 2.89
C GLY A 151 -55.15 3.66 3.08
N THR A 152 -55.61 3.41 4.32
CA THR A 152 -56.96 2.86 4.57
C THR A 152 -57.96 3.94 5.02
N ALA A 153 -58.07 5.02 4.27
CA ALA A 153 -59.30 5.81 4.20
C ALA A 153 -60.02 5.46 2.89
N GLN A 154 -60.59 4.26 2.86
CA GLN A 154 -61.44 3.79 1.78
C GLN A 154 -62.77 4.54 1.87
N THR A 155 -62.82 5.71 1.23
CA THR A 155 -64.03 6.54 1.09
C THR A 155 -65.07 5.73 0.30
N ARG A 156 -65.97 5.06 1.02
CA ARG A 156 -67.19 4.47 0.47
C ARG A 156 -67.98 5.59 -0.22
N GLY A 157 -68.09 5.51 -1.54
CA GLY A 157 -68.88 6.45 -2.34
C GLY A 157 -70.35 6.51 -1.87
N PRO A 158 -71.00 7.70 -1.84
CA PRO A 158 -72.41 7.81 -1.52
C PRO A 158 -73.25 7.17 -2.63
N ARG A 159 -73.84 6.00 -2.35
CA ARG A 159 -74.91 5.40 -3.17
C ARG A 159 -76.23 6.03 -2.74
N TYR A 160 -76.68 7.05 -3.46
CA TYR A 160 -78.08 7.45 -3.44
C TYR A 160 -78.89 6.43 -4.25
N GLN A 161 -79.53 5.49 -3.54
CA GLN A 161 -80.70 4.79 -4.06
C GLN A 161 -81.93 5.51 -3.54
N ASP A 162 -82.57 6.31 -4.38
CA ASP A 162 -83.93 6.75 -4.13
C ASP A 162 -84.86 6.05 -5.13
N ARG A 163 -85.84 5.32 -4.59
CA ARG A 163 -86.80 4.53 -5.36
C ARG A 163 -87.96 5.43 -5.75
N LYS A 164 -88.38 5.31 -7.01
CA LYS A 164 -89.62 5.89 -7.54
C LYS A 164 -90.83 5.44 -6.71
N ALA A 165 -91.73 6.38 -6.44
CA ALA A 165 -93.15 6.14 -6.16
C ALA A 165 -93.95 6.41 -7.44
#